data_AF-A0A952C0S3-F1
#
_entry.id   AF-A0A952C0S3-F1
#
_cell.length_a   1.000
_cell.length_b   1.000
_cell.length_c   1.000
_cell.angle_alpha   90.00
_cell.angle_beta   90.00
_cell.angle_gamma   90.00
#
_symmetry.space_group_name_H-M   'P 1'
#
loop_
_entity.id
_entity.type
_entity.pdbx_description
1 polymer ?
#
loop_
_entity_poly.entity_id
_entity_poly.type
_entity_poly.pdbx_seq_one_letter_code
_entity_poly.pdbx_strand_id
1 'polypeptide(L)'
;MRRVIAGLEQANAADRTPEQADGPSGPVTPWLLQRFLDGLIDLEAELADRYPHLPLLSVFKSRNLYERSSHQVATLSAPDDAASMVVDIDAPKDLAQFTFAISGMFSRTYTLDRPSSIDRPRWLEAMDRRQGGLTFLWGASRWEGDYLIWVLKRYQTNVYAFSPAGVAASVRLTPEVTRSLLAWMRKLWTAK
;
A
#
# COMPACT_ATOMS: atom_id res chain seq x y z
N MET A 1 2.26 -23.74 -13.25
CA MET A 1 1.00 -23.89 -12.50
C MET A 1 0.65 -22.55 -11.85
N ARG A 2 -0.24 -21.77 -12.47
CA ARG A 2 -0.80 -20.51 -11.93
C ARG A 2 -2.26 -20.79 -11.56
N ARG A 3 -2.65 -20.58 -10.31
CA ARG A 3 -4.07 -20.52 -9.90
C ARG A 3 -4.38 -19.05 -9.62
N VAL A 4 -5.00 -18.40 -10.60
CA VAL A 4 -5.70 -17.13 -10.44
C VAL A 4 -7.01 -17.45 -9.73
N ILE A 5 -7.27 -16.77 -8.61
CA ILE A 5 -8.53 -16.86 -7.90
C ILE A 5 -9.59 -16.22 -8.81
N ALA A 6 -10.44 -17.08 -9.36
CA ALA A 6 -11.65 -16.72 -10.08
C ALA A 6 -12.67 -16.12 -9.11
N GLY A 7 -13.35 -15.07 -9.56
CA GLY A 7 -14.55 -14.55 -8.92
C GLY A 7 -14.71 -13.06 -9.12
N LEU A 8 -15.18 -12.63 -10.31
CA LEU A 8 -16.05 -11.47 -10.53
C LEU A 8 -16.41 -11.22 -12.02
N GLU A 9 -16.44 -12.24 -12.87
CA GLU A 9 -17.08 -12.15 -14.19
C GLU A 9 -18.36 -12.99 -14.19
N GLN A 10 -19.52 -12.33 -14.16
CA GLN A 10 -20.74 -12.69 -14.91
C GLN A 10 -21.89 -11.75 -14.52
N ALA A 11 -22.14 -10.73 -15.34
CA ALA A 11 -23.49 -10.32 -15.73
C ALA A 11 -23.43 -9.29 -16.88
N ASN A 12 -24.07 -9.65 -17.99
CA ASN A 12 -24.58 -8.80 -19.07
C ASN A 12 -23.61 -8.15 -20.06
N ALA A 13 -23.17 -8.97 -21.01
CA ALA A 13 -23.03 -8.54 -22.40
C ALA A 13 -24.26 -9.03 -23.19
N ALA A 14 -25.21 -8.14 -23.49
CA ALA A 14 -26.05 -8.21 -24.68
C ALA A 14 -26.87 -6.91 -24.86
N ASP A 15 -26.64 -6.28 -26.03
CA ASP A 15 -27.62 -5.51 -26.83
C ASP A 15 -27.74 -3.96 -26.66
N ARG A 16 -27.18 -3.25 -27.65
CA ARG A 16 -27.69 -2.06 -28.43
C ARG A 16 -27.15 -0.63 -28.23
N THR A 17 -26.55 -0.16 -29.35
CA THR A 17 -26.60 1.17 -30.03
C THR A 17 -25.76 2.35 -29.50
N PRO A 18 -25.02 3.09 -30.37
CA PRO A 18 -24.14 4.17 -29.96
C PRO A 18 -24.87 5.52 -30.02
N GLU A 19 -25.40 6.00 -28.90
CA GLU A 19 -25.77 7.41 -28.77
C GLU A 19 -25.76 7.83 -27.30
N GLN A 20 -25.24 9.04 -27.06
CA GLN A 20 -25.10 9.74 -25.77
C GLN A 20 -23.91 9.30 -24.88
N ALA A 21 -22.78 9.94 -25.16
CA ALA A 21 -21.64 10.06 -24.27
C ALA A 21 -22.02 10.87 -23.02
N ASP A 22 -22.59 10.19 -22.04
CA ASP A 22 -22.44 10.55 -20.63
C ASP A 22 -21.54 9.46 -20.04
N GLY A 23 -20.24 9.74 -20.01
CA GLY A 23 -19.22 8.74 -19.66
C GLY A 23 -19.41 8.27 -18.22
N PRO A 24 -19.38 6.97 -17.93
CA PRO A 24 -19.57 6.48 -16.57
C PRO A 24 -18.46 7.08 -15.69
N SER A 25 -18.86 7.78 -14.62
CA SER A 25 -18.02 8.17 -13.49
C SER A 25 -17.56 6.93 -12.72
N GLY A 26 -16.86 6.03 -13.41
CA GLY A 26 -16.18 4.90 -12.82
C GLY A 26 -14.87 5.39 -12.19
N PRO A 27 -14.38 4.70 -11.15
CA PRO A 27 -13.13 5.06 -10.50
C PRO A 27 -11.98 5.18 -11.51
N VAL A 28 -11.39 6.38 -11.59
CA VAL A 28 -10.28 6.66 -12.50
C VAL A 28 -9.07 5.88 -12.03
N THR A 29 -8.79 4.84 -12.78
CA THR A 29 -7.75 3.88 -12.51
C THR A 29 -6.41 4.43 -13.05
N PRO A 30 -5.33 4.65 -12.26
CA PRO A 30 -4.05 5.07 -12.83
C PRO A 30 -3.60 4.18 -13.98
N TRP A 31 -3.19 4.82 -15.07
CA TRP A 31 -2.81 4.17 -16.32
C TRP A 31 -1.84 3.00 -16.15
N LEU A 32 -0.86 3.13 -15.26
CA LEU A 32 0.10 2.07 -14.95
C LEU A 32 -0.60 0.83 -14.39
N LEU A 33 -1.52 1.02 -13.43
CA LEU A 33 -2.28 -0.07 -12.84
C LEU A 33 -3.27 -0.68 -13.83
N GLN A 34 -3.86 0.14 -14.70
CA GLN A 34 -4.73 -0.33 -15.77
C GLN A 34 -3.99 -1.33 -16.68
N ARG A 35 -2.82 -0.93 -17.17
CA ARG A 35 -1.98 -1.80 -18.01
C ARG A 35 -1.56 -3.09 -17.31
N PHE A 36 -1.34 -3.04 -15.99
CA PHE A 36 -1.05 -4.25 -15.21
C PHE A 36 -2.26 -5.16 -15.10
N LEU A 37 -3.45 -4.61 -14.81
CA LEU A 37 -4.69 -5.38 -14.74
C LEU A 37 -5.04 -6.02 -16.09
N ASP A 38 -4.75 -5.32 -17.19
CA ASP A 38 -4.90 -5.82 -18.55
C ASP A 38 -3.84 -6.89 -18.92
N GLY A 39 -2.89 -7.18 -18.02
CA GLY A 39 -1.81 -8.15 -18.23
C GLY A 39 -0.74 -7.70 -19.21
N LEU A 40 -0.70 -6.41 -19.56
CA LEU A 40 0.20 -5.85 -20.56
C LEU A 40 1.60 -5.55 -20.03
N ILE A 41 1.75 -5.43 -18.71
CA ILE A 41 3.03 -5.10 -18.05
C ILE A 41 3.26 -5.97 -16.82
N ASP A 42 4.54 -6.15 -16.49
CA ASP A 42 4.95 -6.60 -15.16
C ASP A 42 5.17 -5.36 -14.27
N LEU A 43 4.22 -5.12 -13.37
CA LEU A 43 4.24 -3.95 -12.50
C LEU A 43 5.45 -3.94 -11.56
N GLU A 44 5.95 -5.11 -11.14
CA GLU A 44 7.13 -5.18 -10.29
C GLU A 44 8.37 -4.69 -11.04
N ALA A 45 8.54 -5.10 -12.30
CA ALA A 45 9.67 -4.70 -13.13
C ALA A 45 9.63 -3.20 -13.43
N GLU A 46 8.46 -2.67 -13.80
CA GLU A 46 8.24 -1.25 -14.10
C GLU A 46 8.50 -0.36 -12.87
N LEU A 47 8.04 -0.77 -11.68
CA LEU A 47 8.31 -0.04 -10.45
C LEU A 47 9.79 -0.10 -10.03
N ALA A 48 10.48 -1.21 -10.32
CA ALA A 48 11.91 -1.33 -10.05
C ALA A 48 12.75 -0.43 -10.98
N ASP A 49 12.36 -0.31 -12.25
CA ASP A 49 13.01 0.57 -13.22
C ASP A 49 12.76 2.05 -12.91
N ARG A 50 11.51 2.40 -12.57
CA ARG A 50 11.13 3.79 -12.23
C ARG A 50 11.73 4.30 -10.92
N TYR A 51 12.00 3.41 -9.96
CA TYR A 51 12.52 3.75 -8.64
C TYR A 51 13.76 2.89 -8.30
N PRO A 52 14.91 3.14 -8.95
CA PRO A 52 16.10 2.31 -8.79
C PRO A 52 16.80 2.50 -7.43
N HIS A 53 16.66 3.68 -6.83
CA HIS A 53 17.35 4.07 -5.59
C HIS A 53 16.38 4.14 -4.42
N LEU A 54 16.00 2.96 -3.90
CA LEU A 54 15.13 2.86 -2.72
C LEU A 54 15.96 2.99 -1.43
N PRO A 55 15.66 3.98 -0.57
CA PRO A 55 16.28 4.06 0.76
C PRO A 55 15.99 2.81 1.58
N LEU A 56 17.02 2.24 2.22
CA LEU A 56 16.88 1.06 3.06
C LEU A 56 16.50 1.45 4.49
N LEU A 57 15.32 1.02 4.93
CA LEU A 57 14.90 1.14 6.31
C LEU A 57 15.13 -0.20 7.02
N SER A 58 15.98 -0.18 8.05
CA SER A 58 16.37 -1.37 8.81
C SER A 58 16.19 -1.21 10.33
N VAL A 59 15.81 -0.01 10.79
CA VAL A 59 15.52 0.27 12.19
C VAL A 59 14.02 0.43 12.36
N PHE A 60 13.43 -0.25 13.35
CA PHE A 60 12.02 -0.14 13.70
C PHE A 60 11.86 0.28 15.17
N LYS A 61 11.04 1.30 15.43
CA LYS A 61 10.69 1.76 16.78
C LYS A 61 9.19 2.04 16.83
N SER A 62 8.46 1.40 17.75
CA SER A 62 7.06 1.72 18.03
C SER A 62 6.93 2.48 19.33
N ARG A 63 6.03 3.48 19.39
CA ARG A 63 5.68 4.20 20.61
C ARG A 63 4.17 4.28 20.76
N ASN A 64 3.69 4.09 21.98
CA ASN A 64 2.32 4.39 22.35
C ASN A 64 2.28 5.85 22.81
N LEU A 65 1.48 6.69 22.16
CA LEU A 65 1.39 8.11 22.52
C LEU A 65 0.69 8.30 23.87
N TYR A 66 -0.26 7.41 24.22
CA TYR A 66 -0.92 7.38 25.54
C TYR A 66 -1.30 5.95 25.94
N GLU A 67 -1.27 5.63 27.24
CA GLU A 67 -1.63 4.30 27.79
C GLU A 67 -3.08 3.87 27.50
N ARG A 68 -3.96 4.81 27.15
CA ARG A 68 -5.38 4.57 26.79
C ARG A 68 -5.76 5.05 25.40
N SER A 69 -4.80 5.53 24.60
CA SER A 69 -5.10 5.93 23.23
C SER A 69 -4.85 4.77 22.28
N SER A 70 -5.84 4.51 21.44
CA SER A 70 -5.75 3.65 20.26
C SER A 70 -4.89 4.22 19.13
N HIS A 71 -4.37 5.43 19.32
CA HIS A 71 -3.44 6.10 18.44
C HIS A 71 -2.02 5.64 18.75
N GLN A 72 -1.42 4.91 17.82
CA GLN A 72 -0.04 4.44 17.95
C GLN A 72 0.78 4.85 16.74
N VAL A 73 2.08 5.08 16.99
CA VAL A 73 3.02 5.51 15.96
C VAL A 73 4.21 4.57 15.92
N ALA A 74 4.57 4.13 14.73
CA ALA A 74 5.81 3.41 14.45
C ALA A 74 6.71 4.27 13.54
N THR A 75 8.00 4.31 13.87
CA THR A 75 9.03 4.96 13.07
C THR A 75 9.96 3.90 12.52
N LEU A 76 10.13 3.91 11.21
CA LEU A 76 11.09 3.14 10.47
C LEU A 76 12.17 4.10 9.97
N SER A 77 13.45 3.77 10.14
CA SER A 77 14.53 4.64 9.69
C SER A 77 15.67 3.86 9.05
N ALA A 78 16.40 4.56 8.19
CA ALA A 78 17.69 4.11 7.72
C ALA A 78 18.72 4.15 8.87
N PRO A 79 19.77 3.31 8.85
CA PRO A 79 20.83 3.33 9.87
C PRO A 79 21.54 4.67 10.02
N ASP A 80 21.63 5.42 8.93
CA ASP A 80 22.29 6.71 8.81
C ASP A 80 21.32 7.90 8.98
N ASP A 81 20.05 7.63 9.30
CA ASP A 81 18.97 8.61 9.42
C ASP A 81 18.69 9.41 8.12
N ALA A 82 19.23 8.98 6.98
CA ALA A 82 19.04 9.65 5.70
C ALA A 82 17.63 9.48 5.13
N ALA A 83 16.85 8.52 5.63
CA ALA A 83 15.46 8.36 5.28
C ALA A 83 14.67 7.75 6.43
N SER A 84 13.40 8.11 6.54
CA SER A 84 12.47 7.52 7.50
C SER A 84 11.07 7.39 6.93
N MET A 85 10.32 6.47 7.50
CA MET A 85 8.89 6.32 7.29
C MET A 85 8.22 6.25 8.66
N VAL A 86 7.30 7.18 8.91
CA VAL A 86 6.47 7.19 10.11
C VAL A 86 5.11 6.63 9.73
N VAL A 87 4.70 5.55 10.41
CA VAL A 87 3.39 4.95 10.26
C VAL A 87 2.57 5.30 11.50
N ASP A 88 1.47 5.97 11.28
CA ASP A 88 0.53 6.41 12.30
C ASP A 88 -0.79 5.69 12.06
N ILE A 89 -1.35 5.05 13.09
CA ILE A 89 -2.64 4.35 13.02
C ILE A 89 -3.55 4.86 14.13
N ASP A 90 -4.70 5.38 13.73
CA ASP A 90 -5.85 5.74 14.59
C ASP A 90 -6.96 4.70 14.34
N ALA A 91 -6.99 3.65 15.16
CA ALA A 91 -7.90 2.53 14.97
C ALA A 91 -9.40 2.91 15.07
N PRO A 92 -9.88 3.76 16.01
CA PRO A 92 -11.28 4.19 16.07
C PRO A 92 -11.74 4.97 14.84
N LYS A 93 -10.85 5.73 14.21
CA LYS A 93 -11.17 6.51 13.01
C LYS A 93 -10.90 5.75 11.72
N ASP A 94 -10.42 4.50 11.83
CA ASP A 94 -10.05 3.70 10.68
C ASP A 94 -9.08 4.45 9.76
N LEU A 95 -8.07 5.10 10.34
CA LEU A 95 -7.11 5.93 9.63
C LEU A 95 -5.71 5.35 9.79
N ALA A 96 -4.99 5.21 8.69
CA ALA A 96 -3.56 4.91 8.72
C ALA A 96 -2.81 5.92 7.85
N GLN A 97 -1.84 6.62 8.42
CA GLN A 97 -1.02 7.59 7.71
C GLN A 97 0.40 7.08 7.58
N PHE A 98 0.95 7.23 6.38
CA PHE A 98 2.31 6.84 6.06
C PHE A 98 3.07 8.09 5.64
N THR A 99 3.91 8.61 6.53
CA THR A 99 4.73 9.79 6.28
C THR A 99 6.14 9.36 5.89
N PHE A 100 6.53 9.61 4.65
CA PHE A 100 7.86 9.34 4.14
C PHE A 100 8.69 10.60 4.27
N ALA A 101 9.90 10.50 4.79
CA ALA A 101 10.85 11.60 4.86
C ALA A 101 12.20 11.17 4.28
N ILE A 102 12.79 12.02 3.43
CA ILE A 102 14.12 11.81 2.85
C ILE A 102 15.02 13.00 3.25
N SER A 103 16.20 12.68 3.75
CA SER A 103 17.26 13.58 4.20
C SER A 103 16.78 14.69 5.14
N GLY A 104 15.72 14.44 5.92
CA GLY A 104 15.13 15.39 6.86
C GLY A 104 14.52 16.66 6.23
N MET A 105 14.56 16.83 4.90
CA MET A 105 14.16 18.07 4.21
C MET A 105 12.80 17.97 3.54
N PHE A 106 12.42 16.77 3.07
CA PHE A 106 11.16 16.56 2.37
C PHE A 106 10.39 15.44 3.03
N SER A 107 9.22 15.79 3.57
CA SER A 107 8.26 14.82 4.09
C SER A 107 6.95 14.86 3.30
N ARG A 108 6.38 13.68 3.03
CA ARG A 108 5.07 13.54 2.41
C ARG A 108 4.26 12.49 3.14
N THR A 109 3.06 12.87 3.54
CA THR A 109 2.10 11.99 4.19
C THR A 109 1.12 11.45 3.15
N TYR A 110 0.93 10.14 3.18
CA TYR A 110 -0.07 9.41 2.41
C TYR A 110 -1.10 8.89 3.37
N THR A 111 -2.35 9.30 3.17
CA THR A 111 -3.43 8.97 4.09
C THR A 111 -4.28 7.83 3.54
N LEU A 112 -4.38 6.77 4.33
CA LEU A 112 -5.28 5.66 4.10
C LEU A 112 -6.50 5.82 5.00
N ASP A 113 -7.58 6.36 4.46
CA ASP A 113 -8.85 6.50 5.15
C ASP A 113 -9.72 5.25 4.95
N ARG A 114 -10.42 4.81 6.00
CA ARG A 114 -11.41 3.73 6.00
C ARG A 114 -10.96 2.45 5.27
N PRO A 115 -9.84 1.80 5.63
CA PRO A 115 -9.57 0.44 5.16
C PRO A 115 -10.67 -0.45 5.75
N SER A 116 -11.46 -1.13 4.92
CA SER A 116 -12.55 -2.00 5.40
C SER A 116 -12.02 -2.98 6.45
N SER A 117 -12.83 -3.24 7.49
CA SER A 117 -12.50 -4.22 8.53
C SER A 117 -12.28 -5.64 7.98
N ILE A 118 -12.84 -5.93 6.80
CA ILE A 118 -12.65 -7.19 6.05
C ILE A 118 -11.33 -7.18 5.27
N ASP A 119 -10.90 -6.04 4.76
CA ASP A 119 -9.72 -5.93 3.89
C ASP A 119 -8.41 -5.88 4.70
N ARG A 120 -8.43 -5.32 5.91
CA ARG A 120 -7.27 -5.29 6.83
C ARG A 120 -6.63 -6.66 7.07
N PRO A 121 -7.38 -7.69 7.56
CA PRO A 121 -6.78 -9.00 7.82
C PRO A 121 -6.34 -9.68 6.52
N ARG A 122 -7.11 -9.56 5.44
CA ARG A 122 -6.76 -10.13 4.12
C ARG A 122 -5.46 -9.52 3.57
N TRP A 123 -5.27 -8.22 3.78
CA TRP A 123 -4.07 -7.52 3.36
C TRP A 123 -2.87 -7.88 4.22
N LEU A 124 -3.02 -7.91 5.54
CA LEU A 124 -1.97 -8.38 6.44
C LEU A 124 -1.56 -9.82 6.11
N GLU A 125 -2.52 -10.67 5.75
CA GLU A 125 -2.25 -12.04 5.31
C GLU A 125 -1.51 -12.06 3.99
N ALA A 126 -1.91 -11.24 3.00
CA ALA A 126 -1.22 -11.13 1.73
C ALA A 126 0.24 -10.66 1.89
N MET A 127 0.51 -9.77 2.84
CA MET A 127 1.86 -9.32 3.20
C MET A 127 2.68 -10.30 4.04
N ASP A 128 2.02 -11.24 4.71
CA ASP A 128 2.70 -12.29 5.47
C ASP A 128 3.07 -13.49 4.57
N ARG A 129 2.57 -13.52 3.33
CA ARG A 129 2.91 -14.57 2.36
C ARG A 129 4.41 -14.57 2.11
N ARG A 130 5.08 -15.61 2.61
CA ARG A 130 6.51 -15.90 2.35
C ARG A 130 6.80 -16.22 0.88
N GLN A 131 5.77 -16.55 0.12
CA GLN A 131 5.84 -16.66 -1.34
C GLN A 131 5.69 -15.24 -1.85
N GLY A 132 6.82 -14.62 -2.22
CA GLY A 132 6.88 -13.24 -2.70
C GLY A 132 5.83 -12.92 -3.77
N GLY A 133 5.59 -11.64 -3.97
CA GLY A 133 4.54 -11.20 -4.87
C GLY A 133 4.10 -9.78 -4.57
N LEU A 134 3.29 -9.28 -5.47
CA LEU A 134 2.79 -7.93 -5.42
C LEU A 134 1.47 -7.94 -4.64
N THR A 135 1.44 -7.18 -3.55
CA THR A 135 0.27 -7.03 -2.69
C THR A 135 -0.25 -5.61 -2.79
N PHE A 136 -1.51 -5.51 -3.19
CA PHE A 136 -2.30 -4.30 -3.09
C PHE A 136 -3.21 -4.45 -1.88
N LEU A 137 -3.39 -3.38 -1.11
CA LEU A 137 -4.68 -3.19 -0.47
C LEU A 137 -5.64 -2.73 -1.61
N TRP A 138 -6.93 -2.56 -1.35
CA TRP A 138 -7.80 -1.68 -2.15
C TRP A 138 -8.47 -2.23 -3.44
N GLY A 139 -9.74 -1.85 -3.61
CA GLY A 139 -10.50 -1.90 -4.87
C GLY A 139 -10.44 -0.57 -5.63
N ALA A 140 -11.06 -0.52 -6.82
CA ALA A 140 -10.93 0.57 -7.77
C ALA A 140 -11.32 1.97 -7.21
N SER A 141 -12.30 2.06 -6.30
CA SER A 141 -12.76 3.30 -5.67
C SER A 141 -11.68 4.07 -4.88
N ARG A 142 -10.54 3.45 -4.59
CA ARG A 142 -9.45 4.04 -3.80
C ARG A 142 -8.36 4.66 -4.65
N TRP A 143 -8.42 4.49 -5.96
CA TRP A 143 -7.41 5.01 -6.87
C TRP A 143 -7.59 6.53 -7.05
N GLU A 144 -8.70 7.05 -6.54
CA GLU A 144 -9.03 8.48 -6.37
C GLU A 144 -8.35 9.12 -5.14
N GLY A 145 -7.72 8.33 -4.26
CA GLY A 145 -7.02 8.80 -3.06
C GLY A 145 -5.55 8.35 -3.00
N ASP A 146 -4.89 8.59 -1.87
CA ASP A 146 -3.54 8.09 -1.67
C ASP A 146 -3.56 6.56 -1.53
N TYR A 147 -2.62 5.87 -2.19
CA TYR A 147 -2.54 4.41 -2.17
C TYR A 147 -1.11 3.91 -2.00
N LEU A 148 -0.97 2.70 -1.46
CA LEU A 148 0.32 2.02 -1.34
C LEU A 148 0.34 0.68 -2.09
N ILE A 149 1.48 0.41 -2.72
CA ILE A 149 1.82 -0.86 -3.36
C ILE A 149 2.99 -1.47 -2.61
N TRP A 150 2.85 -2.74 -2.25
CA TRP A 150 3.91 -3.49 -1.59
C TRP A 150 4.37 -4.62 -2.50
N VAL A 151 5.67 -4.69 -2.72
CA VAL A 151 6.31 -5.74 -3.51
C VAL A 151 7.17 -6.55 -2.58
N LEU A 152 6.73 -7.77 -2.29
CA LEU A 152 7.42 -8.69 -1.40
C LEU A 152 8.44 -9.51 -2.19
N LYS A 153 9.71 -9.33 -1.87
CA LYS A 153 10.82 -10.13 -2.39
C LYS A 153 11.35 -11.05 -1.30
N ARG A 154 12.14 -12.04 -1.69
CA ARG A 154 12.70 -13.05 -0.77
C ARG A 154 13.49 -12.45 0.41
N TYR A 155 14.15 -11.32 0.20
CA TYR A 155 15.07 -10.72 1.18
C TYR A 155 14.79 -9.24 1.47
N GLN A 156 13.74 -8.67 0.90
CA GLN A 156 13.37 -7.28 1.14
C GLN A 156 11.90 -7.05 0.75
N THR A 157 11.32 -5.99 1.29
CA THR A 157 9.98 -5.55 0.89
C THR A 157 10.09 -4.13 0.35
N ASN A 158 9.72 -3.92 -0.91
CA ASN A 158 9.64 -2.57 -1.44
C ASN A 158 8.25 -2.02 -1.17
N VAL A 159 8.17 -0.81 -0.66
CA VAL A 159 6.93 -0.09 -0.41
C VAL A 159 6.93 1.15 -1.28
N TYR A 160 5.88 1.31 -2.07
CA TYR A 160 5.64 2.45 -2.92
C TYR A 160 4.35 3.12 -2.48
N ALA A 161 4.35 4.43 -2.35
CA ALA A 161 3.19 5.25 -2.02
C ALA A 161 2.95 6.24 -3.14
N PHE A 162 1.69 6.45 -3.49
CA PHE A 162 1.27 7.29 -4.59
C PHE A 162 0.09 8.15 -4.16
N SER A 163 0.03 9.34 -4.73
CA SER A 163 -1.07 10.29 -4.57
C SER A 163 -1.66 10.64 -5.93
N PRO A 164 -2.97 10.94 -6.03
CA PRO A 164 -3.60 11.40 -7.28
C PRO A 164 -2.95 12.68 -7.83
N ALA A 165 -2.30 13.46 -6.97
CA ALA A 165 -1.52 14.63 -7.33
C ALA A 165 -0.21 14.32 -8.11
N GLY A 166 0.07 13.04 -8.43
CA GLY A 166 1.25 12.61 -9.17
C GLY A 166 2.53 12.52 -8.32
N VAL A 167 2.44 12.75 -7.02
CA VAL A 167 3.55 12.60 -6.07
C VAL A 167 3.66 11.14 -5.64
N ALA A 168 4.90 10.65 -5.57
CA ALA A 168 5.19 9.30 -5.12
C ALA A 168 6.35 9.28 -4.13
N ALA A 169 6.33 8.31 -3.23
CA ALA A 169 7.43 8.01 -2.32
C ALA A 169 7.71 6.51 -2.36
N SER A 170 8.94 6.11 -2.07
CA SER A 170 9.31 4.72 -2.11
C SER A 170 10.45 4.40 -1.16
N VAL A 171 10.40 3.23 -0.52
CA VAL A 171 11.41 2.73 0.41
C VAL A 171 11.53 1.21 0.26
N ARG A 172 12.67 0.66 0.71
CA ARG A 172 12.84 -0.78 0.88
C ARG A 172 13.03 -1.10 2.36
N LEU A 173 12.38 -2.17 2.82
CA LEU A 173 12.42 -2.64 4.19
C LEU A 173 13.20 -3.94 4.28
N THR A 174 13.98 -4.11 5.34
CA THR A 174 14.54 -5.42 5.67
C THR A 174 13.44 -6.40 6.11
N PRO A 175 13.63 -7.72 5.96
CA PRO A 175 12.65 -8.71 6.39
C PRO A 175 12.28 -8.57 7.87
N GLU A 176 13.24 -8.21 8.73
CA GLU A 176 13.07 -8.01 10.17
C GLU A 176 12.12 -6.84 10.43
N VAL A 177 12.34 -5.73 9.74
CA VAL A 177 11.50 -4.52 9.86
C VAL A 177 10.11 -4.76 9.30
N THR A 178 9.99 -5.44 8.15
CA THR A 178 8.68 -5.85 7.61
C THR A 178 7.91 -6.68 8.63
N ARG A 179 8.52 -7.72 9.21
CA ARG A 179 7.86 -8.56 10.22
C ARG A 179 7.43 -7.77 11.45
N SER A 180 8.29 -6.86 11.92
CA SER A 180 8.02 -6.03 13.10
C SER A 180 6.87 -5.07 12.85
N LEU A 181 6.87 -4.42 11.68
CA LEU A 181 5.78 -3.54 11.24
C LEU A 181 4.46 -4.30 11.11
N LEU A 182 4.44 -5.43 10.40
CA LEU A 182 3.22 -6.23 10.22
C LEU A 182 2.69 -6.78 11.55
N ALA A 183 3.57 -7.22 12.45
CA ALA A 183 3.16 -7.68 13.78
C ALA A 183 2.57 -6.54 14.61
N TRP A 184 3.13 -5.33 14.52
CA TRP A 184 2.60 -4.14 15.18
C TRP A 184 1.24 -3.71 14.61
N MET A 185 1.11 -3.64 13.29
CA MET A 185 -0.16 -3.32 12.61
C MET A 185 -1.25 -4.35 12.91
N ARG A 186 -0.88 -5.64 12.96
CA ARG A 186 -1.80 -6.73 13.31
C ARG A 186 -2.38 -6.51 14.70
N LYS A 187 -1.54 -6.25 15.72
CA LYS A 187 -1.99 -5.97 17.08
C LYS A 187 -3.01 -4.83 17.14
N LEU A 188 -2.77 -3.77 16.35
CA LEU A 188 -3.62 -2.58 16.32
C LEU A 188 -4.97 -2.81 15.65
N TRP A 189 -4.99 -3.54 14.54
CA TRP A 189 -6.23 -3.78 13.80
C TRP A 189 -7.05 -4.94 14.35
N THR A 190 -6.44 -5.84 15.14
CA THR A 190 -7.16 -6.92 15.85
C THR A 190 -7.55 -6.56 17.27
N ALA A 191 -7.06 -5.45 17.83
CA ALA A 191 -7.47 -4.98 19.14
C ALA A 191 -8.94 -4.52 19.06
N LYS A 192 -9.83 -5.42 19.47
CA LYS A 192 -11.27 -5.20 19.63
C LYS A 192 -11.63 -5.37 21.09
#